data_AF-A0A7J2IW64-F1
#
_entry.id   AF-A0A7J2IW64-F1
#
_cell.length_a   1.000
_cell.length_b   1.000
_cell.length_c   1.000
_cell.angle_alpha   90.00
_cell.angle_beta   90.00
_cell.angle_gamma   90.00
#
_symmetry.space_group_name_H-M   'P 1'
#
loop_
_entity.id
_entity.type
_entity.pdbx_description
1 polymer ?
#
loop_
_entity_poly.entity_id
_entity_poly.type
_entity_poly.pdbx_seq_one_letter_code
_entity_poly.pdbx_strand_id
1 'polypeptide(L)'
;MASVSEELMPEVMAEIEAGYRLRPATQVGLMLILTLLGLWLIYLAREYYDVPLEVCIIAGTIYLALLYPLIIKIRNRFTIALSFGFFGAAIAAIAYWLVTNVVLMPGGLSIEAIALYVVFLEIIVMELFHHLCEEYVFYERDWRSYLLTAVLSAGFFACLYVFLSAYALGFTAIVIAAVLTMMFAWAILPEKPI
;
A
#
# COMPACT_ATOMS: atom_id res chain seq x y z
N MET A 1 -27.72 8.99 22.90
CA MET A 1 -28.58 9.30 21.74
C MET A 1 -27.80 10.27 20.88
N ALA A 2 -27.15 9.77 19.83
CA ALA A 2 -26.55 10.65 18.83
C ALA A 2 -27.66 11.52 18.26
N SER A 3 -27.38 12.81 18.07
CA SER A 3 -28.38 13.72 17.52
C SER A 3 -28.66 13.32 16.07
N VAL A 4 -29.90 13.44 15.58
CA VAL A 4 -30.28 13.12 14.19
C VAL A 4 -29.36 13.83 13.16
N SER A 5 -28.73 14.94 13.54
CA SER A 5 -27.70 15.60 12.71
C SER A 5 -26.39 14.83 12.59
N GLU A 6 -25.95 14.07 13.60
CA GLU A 6 -24.73 13.25 13.54
C GLU A 6 -24.90 12.03 12.61
N GLU A 7 -26.11 11.47 12.52
CA GLU A 7 -26.42 10.37 11.60
C GLU A 7 -26.59 10.84 10.14
N LEU A 8 -27.13 12.05 9.92
CA LEU A 8 -27.33 12.64 8.58
C LEU A 8 -26.10 13.34 8.01
N MET A 9 -25.16 13.80 8.85
CA MET A 9 -23.93 14.45 8.41
C MET A 9 -23.13 13.64 7.37
N PRO A 10 -22.87 12.32 7.56
CA PRO A 10 -22.12 11.53 6.57
C PRO A 10 -22.88 11.35 5.25
N GLU A 11 -24.21 11.22 5.25
CA GLU A 11 -25.00 11.12 4.02
C GLU A 11 -24.98 12.44 3.23
N VAL A 12 -25.17 13.57 3.92
CA VAL A 12 -25.11 14.91 3.30
C VAL A 12 -23.71 15.20 2.75
N MET A 13 -22.65 14.82 3.47
CA MET A 13 -21.28 14.97 2.99
C MET A 13 -20.99 14.09 1.78
N ALA A 14 -21.48 12.84 1.76
CA ALA A 14 -21.36 11.95 0.60
C ALA A 14 -22.09 12.49 -0.63
N GLU A 15 -23.25 13.13 -0.45
CA GLU A 15 -24.03 13.75 -1.52
C GLU A 15 -23.38 15.02 -2.06
N ILE A 16 -22.82 15.85 -1.18
CA ILE A 16 -22.00 17.01 -1.56
C ILE A 16 -20.74 16.56 -2.32
N GLU A 17 -20.03 15.54 -1.82
CA GLU A 17 -18.87 14.96 -2.51
C GLU A 17 -19.23 14.38 -3.88
N ALA A 18 -20.41 13.77 -4.01
CA ALA A 18 -20.90 13.27 -5.29
C ALA A 18 -21.08 14.40 -6.32
N GLY A 19 -21.47 15.60 -5.87
CA GLY A 19 -21.57 16.80 -6.71
C GLY A 19 -20.24 17.34 -7.22
N TYR A 20 -19.14 17.14 -6.47
CA TYR A 20 -17.79 17.56 -6.85
C TYR A 20 -17.00 16.49 -7.63
N ARG A 21 -17.56 15.29 -7.82
CA ARG A 21 -16.90 14.24 -8.60
C ARG A 21 -16.80 14.63 -10.07
N LEU A 22 -15.57 14.57 -10.60
CA LEU A 22 -15.31 14.72 -12.02
C LEU A 22 -16.14 13.71 -12.82
N ARG A 23 -16.68 14.13 -13.96
CA ARG A 23 -17.39 13.23 -14.87
C ARG A 23 -16.45 12.10 -15.32
N PRO A 24 -16.95 10.87 -15.57
CA PRO A 24 -16.12 9.74 -15.99
C PRO A 24 -15.18 10.07 -17.17
N ALA A 25 -15.68 10.78 -18.18
CA ALA A 25 -14.86 11.22 -19.32
C ALA A 25 -13.72 12.16 -18.91
N THR A 26 -13.98 13.07 -17.96
CA THR A 26 -12.96 13.98 -17.42
C THR A 26 -11.95 13.24 -16.55
N GLN A 27 -12.38 12.24 -15.77
CA GLN A 27 -11.47 11.40 -14.99
C GLN A 27 -10.51 10.63 -15.91
N VAL A 28 -11.04 10.00 -16.97
CA VAL A 28 -10.22 9.28 -17.96
C VAL A 28 -9.29 10.24 -18.70
N GLY A 29 -9.80 11.41 -19.12
CA GLY A 29 -8.98 12.44 -19.77
C GLY A 29 -7.84 12.94 -18.87
N LEU A 30 -8.13 13.24 -17.60
CA LEU A 30 -7.14 13.66 -16.62
C LEU A 30 -6.11 12.55 -16.34
N MET A 31 -6.57 11.30 -16.22
CA MET A 31 -5.70 10.13 -16.05
C MET A 31 -4.73 9.99 -17.21
N LEU A 32 -5.20 10.15 -18.46
CA LEU A 32 -4.34 10.08 -19.65
C LEU A 32 -3.30 11.21 -19.67
N ILE A 33 -3.72 12.45 -19.40
CA ILE A 33 -2.81 13.60 -19.37
C ILE A 33 -1.72 13.41 -18.31
N LEU A 34 -2.10 13.04 -17.09
CA LEU A 34 -1.15 12.85 -16.00
C LEU A 34 -0.26 11.62 -16.22
N THR A 35 -0.80 10.55 -16.80
CA THR A 35 0.00 9.39 -17.21
C THR A 35 1.08 9.78 -18.21
N LEU A 36 0.71 10.50 -19.28
CA LEU A 36 1.66 10.95 -20.29
C LEU A 36 2.71 11.90 -19.70
N LEU A 37 2.29 12.82 -18.82
CA LEU A 37 3.20 13.73 -18.13
C LEU A 37 4.20 12.97 -17.24
N GLY A 38 3.72 12.01 -16.43
CA GLY A 38 4.58 11.21 -15.55
C GLY A 38 5.55 10.34 -16.32
N LEU A 39 5.10 9.66 -17.37
CA LEU A 39 5.97 8.85 -18.24
C LEU A 39 6.97 9.71 -19.00
N TRP A 40 6.57 10.92 -19.42
CA TRP A 40 7.48 11.87 -20.04
C TRP A 40 8.56 12.34 -19.06
N LEU A 41 8.21 12.67 -17.80
CA LEU A 41 9.20 13.03 -16.77
C LEU A 41 10.18 11.88 -16.49
N ILE A 42 9.69 10.63 -16.44
CA ILE A 42 10.55 9.45 -16.28
C ILE A 42 11.47 9.26 -17.49
N TYR A 43 10.97 9.53 -18.71
CA TYR A 43 11.79 9.52 -19.92
C TYR A 43 12.87 10.60 -19.88
N LEU A 44 12.56 11.82 -19.45
CA LEU A 44 13.57 12.86 -19.25
C LEU A 44 14.58 12.45 -18.18
N ALA A 45 14.15 11.79 -17.10
CA ALA A 45 15.06 11.29 -16.08
C ALA A 45 16.09 10.31 -16.68
N ARG A 46 15.64 9.41 -17.56
CA ARG A 46 16.52 8.54 -18.33
C ARG A 46 17.48 9.32 -19.23
N GLU A 47 16.95 10.24 -20.05
CA GLU A 47 17.72 10.94 -21.08
C GLU A 47 18.80 11.87 -20.47
N TYR A 48 18.46 12.58 -19.39
CA TYR A 48 19.35 13.59 -18.80
C TYR A 48 20.20 13.08 -17.64
N TYR A 49 19.76 12.03 -16.93
CA TYR A 49 20.44 11.51 -15.74
C TYR A 49 20.88 10.05 -15.89
N ASP A 50 20.78 9.47 -17.09
CA ASP A 50 21.18 8.11 -17.43
C ASP A 50 20.58 7.05 -16.49
N VAL A 51 19.33 7.26 -16.07
CA VAL A 51 18.61 6.33 -15.18
C VAL A 51 18.39 4.99 -15.92
N PRO A 52 18.74 3.84 -15.30
CA PRO A 52 18.56 2.53 -15.93
C PRO A 52 17.11 2.26 -16.35
N LEU A 53 16.93 1.54 -17.47
CA LEU A 53 15.58 1.21 -17.99
C LEU A 53 14.71 0.50 -16.98
N GLU A 54 15.30 -0.43 -16.24
CA GLU A 54 14.63 -1.19 -15.20
C GLU A 54 14.02 -0.26 -14.13
N VAL A 55 14.79 0.71 -13.65
CA VAL A 55 14.34 1.69 -12.65
C VAL A 55 13.20 2.55 -13.21
N CYS A 56 13.27 2.95 -14.49
CA CYS A 56 12.20 3.69 -15.15
C CYS A 56 10.89 2.89 -15.21
N ILE A 57 10.96 1.59 -15.52
CA ILE A 57 9.78 0.71 -15.59
C ILE A 57 9.15 0.55 -14.21
N ILE A 58 9.96 0.34 -13.18
CA ILE A 58 9.50 0.20 -11.79
C ILE A 58 8.84 1.50 -11.32
N ALA A 59 9.52 2.64 -11.51
CA ALA A 59 8.99 3.95 -11.15
C ALA A 59 7.67 4.26 -11.88
N GLY A 60 7.57 3.93 -13.18
CA GLY A 60 6.34 4.10 -13.95
C GLY A 60 5.19 3.21 -13.44
N THR A 61 5.51 1.98 -13.05
CA THR A 61 4.52 1.05 -12.48
C THR A 61 3.97 1.55 -11.16
N ILE A 62 4.86 1.99 -10.25
CA ILE A 62 4.47 2.57 -8.95
C ILE A 62 3.64 3.85 -9.18
N TYR A 63 4.11 4.73 -10.07
CA TYR A 63 3.42 5.97 -10.39
C TYR A 63 1.97 5.71 -10.86
N LEU A 64 1.78 4.78 -11.79
CA LEU A 64 0.45 4.41 -12.29
C LEU A 64 -0.43 3.80 -11.20
N ALA A 65 0.14 2.95 -10.34
CA ALA A 65 -0.58 2.33 -9.24
C ALA A 65 -1.11 3.33 -8.20
N LEU A 66 -0.37 4.42 -7.97
CA LEU A 66 -0.81 5.50 -7.08
C LEU A 66 -1.79 6.45 -7.78
N LEU A 67 -1.54 6.76 -9.05
CA LEU A 67 -2.32 7.74 -9.81
C LEU A 67 -3.72 7.23 -10.15
N TYR A 68 -3.83 5.96 -10.54
CA TYR A 68 -5.09 5.37 -11.02
C TYR A 68 -6.24 5.47 -10.00
N PRO A 69 -6.12 4.97 -8.76
CA PRO A 69 -7.19 5.05 -7.76
C PRO A 69 -7.40 6.46 -7.20
N LEU A 70 -6.42 7.36 -7.37
CA LEU A 70 -6.58 8.77 -7.01
C LEU A 70 -7.55 9.49 -7.94
N ILE A 71 -7.47 9.22 -9.25
CA ILE A 71 -8.26 9.91 -10.29
C ILE A 71 -9.54 9.15 -10.64
N ILE A 72 -9.43 7.84 -10.84
CA ILE A 72 -10.55 7.00 -11.26
C ILE A 72 -11.35 6.61 -10.00
N LYS A 73 -12.46 7.30 -9.80
CA LYS A 73 -13.43 7.02 -8.71
C LYS A 73 -14.66 6.26 -9.19
N ILE A 74 -14.64 5.78 -10.45
CA ILE A 74 -15.72 4.99 -11.04
C ILE A 74 -15.76 3.61 -10.36
N ARG A 75 -16.92 3.23 -9.85
CA ARG A 75 -17.14 1.95 -9.16
C ARG A 75 -17.78 0.93 -10.10
N ASN A 76 -16.95 0.23 -10.89
CA ASN A 76 -17.39 -0.93 -11.65
C ASN A 76 -16.38 -2.08 -11.48
N ARG A 77 -16.80 -3.32 -11.76
CA ARG A 77 -15.93 -4.50 -11.54
C ARG A 77 -14.60 -4.41 -12.26
N PHE A 78 -14.59 -3.80 -13.44
CA PHE A 78 -13.39 -3.66 -14.26
C PHE A 78 -12.42 -2.62 -13.68
N THR A 79 -12.92 -1.47 -13.25
CA THR A 79 -12.09 -0.40 -12.67
C THR A 79 -11.49 -0.82 -11.34
N ILE A 80 -12.25 -1.58 -10.54
CA ILE A 80 -11.77 -2.19 -9.30
C ILE A 80 -10.67 -3.21 -9.59
N ALA A 81 -10.89 -4.14 -10.53
CA ALA A 81 -9.89 -5.13 -10.92
C ALA A 81 -8.59 -4.47 -11.44
N LEU A 82 -8.71 -3.38 -12.19
CA LEU A 82 -7.56 -2.58 -12.63
C LEU A 82 -6.79 -1.94 -11.46
N SER A 83 -7.48 -1.38 -10.46
CA SER A 83 -6.82 -0.85 -9.25
C SER A 83 -6.00 -1.93 -8.56
N PHE A 84 -6.58 -3.11 -8.35
CA PHE A 84 -5.87 -4.26 -7.76
C PHE A 84 -4.71 -4.74 -8.63
N GLY A 85 -4.88 -4.76 -9.95
CA GLY A 85 -3.84 -5.12 -10.89
C GLY A 85 -2.63 -4.18 -10.80
N PHE A 86 -2.85 -2.87 -10.81
CA PHE A 86 -1.77 -1.90 -10.66
C PHE A 86 -1.13 -1.94 -9.27
N PHE A 87 -1.92 -2.08 -8.20
CA PHE A 87 -1.41 -2.24 -6.84
C PHE A 87 -0.51 -3.48 -6.72
N GLY A 88 -0.98 -4.64 -7.20
CA GLY A 88 -0.18 -5.87 -7.20
C GLY A 88 1.08 -5.76 -8.05
N ALA A 89 0.99 -5.09 -9.21
CA ALA A 89 2.15 -4.82 -10.06
C ALA A 89 3.19 -3.92 -9.36
N ALA A 90 2.75 -2.90 -8.63
CA ALA A 90 3.64 -2.05 -7.85
C ALA A 90 4.34 -2.83 -6.73
N ILE A 91 3.61 -3.66 -5.98
CA ILE A 91 4.21 -4.51 -4.94
C ILE A 91 5.24 -5.47 -5.56
N ALA A 92 4.87 -6.14 -6.65
CA ALA A 92 5.77 -7.05 -7.34
C ALA A 92 7.02 -6.35 -7.87
N ALA A 93 6.88 -5.13 -8.40
CA ALA A 93 7.99 -4.32 -8.89
C ALA A 93 8.93 -3.88 -7.75
N ILE A 94 8.37 -3.45 -6.60
CA ILE A 94 9.16 -3.09 -5.42
C ILE A 94 9.90 -4.32 -4.88
N ALA A 95 9.21 -5.46 -4.76
CA ALA A 95 9.81 -6.70 -4.28
C ALA A 95 10.92 -7.20 -5.22
N TYR A 96 10.69 -7.15 -6.53
CA TYR A 96 11.69 -7.50 -7.54
C TYR A 96 12.93 -6.61 -7.43
N TRP A 97 12.74 -5.30 -7.38
CA TRP A 97 13.83 -4.34 -7.26
C TRP A 97 14.65 -4.59 -5.99
N LEU A 98 13.99 -4.84 -4.87
CA LEU A 98 14.64 -5.13 -3.60
C LEU A 98 15.46 -6.42 -3.67
N VAL A 99 14.90 -7.51 -4.18
CA VAL A 99 15.63 -8.78 -4.26
C VAL A 99 16.87 -8.64 -5.14
N THR A 100 16.74 -8.00 -6.30
CA THR A 100 17.82 -7.92 -7.29
C THR A 100 18.91 -6.90 -6.93
N ASN A 101 18.53 -5.72 -6.43
CA ASN A 101 19.47 -4.62 -6.20
C ASN A 101 19.95 -4.52 -4.75
N VAL A 102 19.30 -5.21 -3.81
CA VAL A 102 19.60 -5.09 -2.37
C VAL A 102 20.02 -6.42 -1.75
N VAL A 103 19.30 -7.51 -2.05
CA VAL A 103 19.56 -8.82 -1.43
C VAL A 103 20.62 -9.62 -2.19
N LEU A 104 20.54 -9.65 -3.52
CA LEU A 104 21.41 -10.47 -4.37
C LEU A 104 22.70 -9.75 -4.81
N MET A 105 22.85 -8.47 -4.49
CA MET A 105 24.02 -7.68 -4.87
C MET A 105 25.27 -8.11 -4.07
N PRO A 106 26.47 -8.16 -4.67
CA PRO A 106 27.72 -8.42 -3.93
C PRO A 106 27.94 -7.35 -2.86
N GLY A 107 28.02 -7.76 -1.59
CA GLY A 107 28.03 -6.83 -0.45
C GLY A 107 26.66 -6.29 -0.04
N GLY A 108 25.59 -7.03 -0.36
CA GLY A 108 24.19 -6.71 -0.04
C GLY A 108 23.91 -6.51 1.44
N LEU A 109 22.67 -6.12 1.74
CA LEU A 109 22.26 -5.75 3.09
C LEU A 109 22.39 -6.89 4.10
N SER A 110 22.66 -6.52 5.34
CA SER A 110 22.61 -7.45 6.47
C SER A 110 21.17 -7.95 6.68
N ILE A 111 21.02 -9.12 7.31
CA ILE A 111 19.72 -9.75 7.52
C ILE A 111 18.78 -8.87 8.34
N GLU A 112 19.33 -8.06 9.25
CA GLU A 112 18.63 -7.08 10.06
C GLU A 112 18.03 -5.95 9.22
N ALA A 113 18.81 -5.43 8.27
CA ALA A 113 18.37 -4.36 7.39
C ALA A 113 17.29 -4.86 6.42
N ILE A 114 17.41 -6.10 5.94
CA ILE A 114 16.34 -6.76 5.16
C ILE A 114 15.08 -6.89 6.02
N ALA A 115 15.20 -7.34 7.27
CA ALA A 115 14.07 -7.52 8.17
C ALA A 115 13.35 -6.19 8.47
N LEU A 116 14.09 -5.10 8.72
CA LEU A 116 13.52 -3.75 8.87
C LEU A 116 12.80 -3.31 7.60
N TYR A 117 13.36 -3.62 6.42
CA TYR A 117 12.74 -3.26 5.16
C TYR A 117 11.44 -4.03 4.91
N VAL A 118 11.40 -5.32 5.25
CA VAL A 118 10.18 -6.14 5.18
C VAL A 118 9.10 -5.58 6.10
N VAL A 119 9.44 -5.21 7.34
CA VAL A 119 8.51 -4.54 8.28
C VAL A 119 7.96 -3.24 7.68
N PHE A 120 8.83 -2.40 7.13
CA PHE A 120 8.42 -1.15 6.49
C PHE A 120 7.49 -1.40 5.29
N LEU A 121 7.85 -2.36 4.43
CA LEU A 121 7.07 -2.71 3.25
C LEU A 121 5.71 -3.28 3.62
N GLU A 122 5.63 -4.09 4.68
CA GLU A 122 4.38 -4.63 5.19
C GLU A 122 3.42 -3.52 5.68
N ILE A 123 3.95 -2.52 6.40
CA ILE A 123 3.17 -1.34 6.82
C ILE A 123 2.69 -0.56 5.59
N ILE A 124 3.58 -0.23 4.66
CA ILE A 124 3.22 0.56 3.46
C ILE A 124 2.22 -0.18 2.58
N VAL A 125 2.37 -1.49 2.41
CA VAL A 125 1.44 -2.32 1.63
C VAL A 125 0.06 -2.30 2.26
N MET A 126 -0.03 -2.46 3.59
CA MET A 126 -1.31 -2.43 4.29
C MET A 126 -1.97 -1.05 4.28
N GLU A 127 -1.20 0.02 4.49
CA GLU A 127 -1.72 1.39 4.43
C GLU A 127 -2.21 1.74 3.02
N LEU A 128 -1.43 1.35 2.00
CA LEU A 128 -1.81 1.54 0.62
C LEU A 128 -3.02 0.67 0.27
N PHE A 129 -3.12 -0.54 0.80
CA PHE A 129 -4.31 -1.38 0.65
C PHE A 129 -5.55 -0.73 1.29
N HIS A 130 -5.44 -0.15 2.48
CA HIS A 130 -6.54 0.59 3.09
C HIS A 130 -6.96 1.76 2.19
N HIS A 131 -6.04 2.65 1.81
CA HIS A 131 -6.43 3.80 0.99
C HIS A 131 -6.94 3.47 -0.41
N LEU A 132 -6.44 2.40 -1.04
CA LEU A 132 -6.77 2.08 -2.44
C LEU A 132 -7.88 1.04 -2.60
N CYS A 133 -8.02 0.13 -1.63
CA CYS A 133 -8.75 -1.13 -1.78
C CYS A 133 -9.80 -1.39 -0.68
N GLU A 134 -9.81 -0.61 0.41
CA GLU A 134 -10.74 -0.73 1.55
C GLU A 134 -12.21 -0.74 1.14
N GLU A 135 -12.61 0.11 0.21
CA GLU A 135 -14.01 0.18 -0.23
C GLU A 135 -14.50 -1.09 -0.96
N TYR A 136 -13.59 -1.96 -1.41
CA TYR A 136 -13.92 -2.91 -2.47
C TYR A 136 -13.98 -4.39 -2.07
N VAL A 137 -13.20 -4.87 -1.10
CA VAL A 137 -13.02 -6.35 -0.99
C VAL A 137 -13.00 -6.92 0.44
N PHE A 138 -12.68 -6.18 1.51
CA PHE A 138 -12.49 -6.84 2.81
C PHE A 138 -12.97 -6.02 3.99
N TYR A 139 -14.22 -6.22 4.40
CA TYR A 139 -14.70 -5.58 5.63
C TYR A 139 -15.73 -6.37 6.42
N GLU A 140 -16.02 -7.62 6.06
CA GLU A 140 -16.72 -8.51 6.97
C GLU A 140 -15.66 -9.28 7.78
N ARG A 141 -15.82 -9.32 9.11
CA ARG A 141 -14.96 -10.12 10.00
C ARG A 141 -15.20 -11.61 9.75
N ASP A 142 -14.62 -12.14 8.68
CA ASP A 142 -14.65 -13.56 8.32
C ASP A 142 -13.36 -14.28 8.79
N TRP A 143 -13.38 -15.61 8.85
CA TRP A 143 -12.21 -16.41 9.25
C TRP A 143 -10.98 -16.12 8.37
N ARG A 144 -11.20 -15.75 7.09
CA ARG A 144 -10.16 -15.39 6.13
C ARG A 144 -9.41 -14.13 6.54
N SER A 145 -10.11 -13.12 7.05
CA SER A 145 -9.47 -11.87 7.49
C SER A 145 -8.63 -12.12 8.74
N TYR A 146 -9.12 -12.92 9.69
CA TYR A 146 -8.32 -13.31 10.85
C TYR A 146 -7.08 -14.13 10.48
N LEU A 147 -7.21 -15.05 9.52
CA LEU A 147 -6.06 -15.82 9.02
C LEU A 147 -5.01 -14.88 8.40
N LEU A 148 -5.44 -13.94 7.55
CA LEU A 148 -4.54 -12.97 6.92
C LEU A 148 -3.85 -12.09 7.97
N THR A 149 -4.62 -11.52 8.91
CA THR A 149 -4.07 -10.73 10.02
C THR A 149 -3.06 -11.52 10.83
N ALA A 150 -3.33 -12.80 11.13
CA ALA A 150 -2.41 -13.65 11.88
C ALA A 150 -1.10 -13.93 11.12
N VAL A 151 -1.18 -14.22 9.81
CA VAL A 151 -0.01 -14.48 8.96
C VAL A 151 0.87 -13.24 8.84
N LEU A 152 0.27 -12.08 8.55
CA LEU A 152 0.98 -10.80 8.49
C LEU A 152 1.61 -10.47 9.84
N SER A 153 0.84 -10.52 10.93
CA SER A 153 1.37 -10.24 12.28
C SER A 153 2.53 -11.17 12.67
N ALA A 154 2.48 -12.45 12.28
CA ALA A 154 3.59 -13.38 12.54
C ALA A 154 4.85 -13.03 11.73
N GLY A 155 4.68 -12.63 10.46
CA GLY A 155 5.76 -12.14 9.61
C GLY A 155 6.39 -10.86 10.16
N PHE A 156 5.55 -9.89 10.51
CA PHE A 156 5.92 -8.64 11.15
C PHE A 156 6.73 -8.88 12.44
N PHE A 157 6.21 -9.74 13.34
CA PHE A 157 6.90 -10.07 14.59
C PHE A 157 8.27 -10.70 14.35
N ALA A 158 8.35 -11.68 13.43
CA ALA A 158 9.60 -12.36 13.13
C ALA A 158 10.67 -11.40 12.60
N CYS A 159 10.29 -10.54 11.65
CA CYS A 159 11.21 -9.56 11.07
C CYS A 159 11.62 -8.49 12.09
N LEU A 160 10.67 -7.98 12.86
CA LEU A 160 10.96 -6.98 13.88
C LEU A 160 11.84 -7.55 15.00
N TYR A 161 11.62 -8.81 15.40
CA TYR A 161 12.48 -9.49 16.36
C TYR A 161 13.92 -9.66 15.84
N VAL A 162 14.09 -10.11 14.59
CA VAL A 162 15.42 -10.23 13.96
C VAL A 162 16.15 -8.88 13.98
N PHE A 163 15.47 -7.80 13.57
CA PHE A 163 16.06 -6.46 13.60
C PHE A 163 16.45 -6.00 15.02
N LEU A 164 15.55 -6.14 16.00
CA LEU A 164 15.81 -5.70 17.38
C LEU A 164 16.87 -6.56 18.09
N SER A 165 16.97 -7.83 17.74
CA SER A 165 17.94 -8.77 18.34
C SER A 165 19.38 -8.34 18.09
N ALA A 166 19.65 -7.64 16.98
CA ALA A 166 20.98 -7.16 16.63
C ALA A 166 21.52 -6.06 17.56
N TYR A 167 20.64 -5.39 18.31
CA TYR A 167 21.02 -4.39 19.30
C TYR A 167 21.27 -4.99 20.69
N ALA A 168 21.40 -6.33 20.80
CA ALA A 168 21.67 -7.05 22.05
C ALA A 168 20.67 -6.74 23.18
N LEU A 169 19.42 -6.43 22.82
CA LEU A 169 18.35 -6.04 23.74
C LEU A 169 17.79 -7.20 24.59
N GLY A 170 18.15 -8.45 24.27
CA GLY A 170 17.74 -9.64 25.03
C GLY A 170 16.21 -9.78 25.14
N PHE A 171 15.69 -9.97 26.36
CA PHE A 171 14.25 -10.08 26.61
C PHE A 171 13.45 -8.84 26.17
N THR A 172 14.05 -7.66 26.23
CA THR A 172 13.35 -6.41 25.86
C THR A 172 13.01 -6.34 24.37
N ALA A 173 13.80 -6.99 23.49
CA ALA A 173 13.48 -7.11 22.07
C ALA A 173 12.15 -7.85 21.85
N ILE A 174 11.92 -8.92 22.60
CA ILE A 174 10.69 -9.73 22.51
C ILE A 174 9.49 -8.90 22.95
N VAL A 175 9.63 -8.16 24.06
CA VAL A 175 8.54 -7.31 24.57
C VAL A 175 8.18 -6.21 23.58
N ILE A 176 9.17 -5.50 23.05
CA ILE A 176 8.94 -4.43 22.06
C ILE A 176 8.33 -5.00 20.78
N ALA A 177 8.87 -6.11 20.27
CA ALA A 177 8.33 -6.76 19.08
C ALA A 177 6.88 -7.20 19.29
N ALA A 178 6.55 -7.77 20.46
CA ALA A 178 5.19 -8.19 20.78
C ALA A 178 4.22 -7.00 20.84
N VAL A 179 4.59 -5.92 21.53
CA VAL A 179 3.74 -4.72 21.65
C VAL A 179 3.49 -4.08 20.29
N LEU A 180 4.54 -3.90 19.48
CA LEU A 180 4.39 -3.30 18.15
C LEU A 180 3.61 -4.21 17.19
N THR A 181 3.78 -5.54 17.30
CA THR A 181 2.96 -6.49 16.53
C THR A 181 1.50 -6.42 16.93
N MET A 182 1.18 -6.28 18.23
CA MET A 182 -0.20 -6.09 18.68
C MET A 182 -0.81 -4.80 18.13
N MET A 183 -0.04 -3.70 18.10
CA MET A 183 -0.48 -2.45 17.49
C MET A 183 -0.73 -2.60 15.99
N PHE A 184 0.20 -3.26 15.27
CA PHE A 184 0.06 -3.56 13.85
C PHE A 184 -1.18 -4.43 13.57
N ALA A 185 -1.34 -5.53 14.32
CA ALA A 185 -2.48 -6.43 14.21
C ALA A 185 -3.82 -5.71 14.44
N TRP A 186 -3.86 -4.79 15.39
CA TRP A 186 -5.03 -3.95 15.65
C TRP A 186 -5.31 -2.99 14.50
N ALA A 187 -4.27 -2.37 13.93
CA ALA A 187 -4.40 -1.42 12.82
C ALA A 187 -4.90 -2.07 11.53
N ILE A 188 -4.58 -3.35 11.29
CA ILE A 188 -5.01 -4.08 10.07
C ILE A 188 -6.32 -4.84 10.24
N LEU A 189 -6.91 -4.85 11.44
CA LEU A 189 -8.13 -5.61 11.70
C LEU A 189 -9.34 -4.86 11.12
N PRO A 190 -10.23 -5.52 10.35
CA PRO A 190 -11.37 -4.83 9.76
C PRO A 190 -12.33 -4.29 10.83
N GLU A 191 -12.70 -3.01 10.74
CA GLU A 191 -13.52 -2.32 11.74
C GLU A 191 -15.03 -2.62 11.64
N LYS A 192 -15.57 -3.00 10.46
CA LYS A 192 -17.02 -3.22 10.34
C LYS A 192 -17.42 -4.57 10.97
N PRO A 193 -18.41 -4.56 11.90
CA PRO A 193 -18.97 -5.80 12.42
C PRO A 193 -19.76 -6.55 11.34
N ILE A 194 -19.92 -7.86 11.55
CA ILE A 194 -20.82 -8.74 10.79
C ILE A 194 -22.27 -8.27 10.99
#